data_AF-A0A967W3D4-F1
#
_entry.id   AF-A0A967W3D4-F1
#
_cell.length_a   1.000
_cell.length_b   1.000
_cell.length_c   1.000
_cell.angle_alpha   90.00
_cell.angle_beta   90.00
_cell.angle_gamma   90.00
#
_symmetry.space_group_name_H-M   'P 1'
#
loop_
_entity.id
_entity.type
_entity.pdbx_description
1 polymer ?
#
loop_
_entity_poly.entity_id
_entity_poly.type
_entity_poly.pdbx_seq_one_letter_code
_entity_poly.pdbx_strand_id
1 'polypeptide(L)'
;MKPTTRSISGAVTAILMIPFIIGLLACLPVPIGDPERSRVDEELSGIWLQVEEEGNLAIVLFEPFDKRTWLVTLYGLDIEEESCEWNEDEPETRDEIMLALRTLGKDCLKRDGQSSYKAWRKKLADTWFLTWEPKALFDTDHGFEPALWLGYRIEKSGEDEFTLRPINPDDEAFNELDENKAIKKLDEDGLPRDPDTLRSARRAFERVLKRNAKNEDIYSGSELDPRHFFRIQPDDYSLFAGKVVPDELDL
;
A
#
# COMPACT_ATOMS: atom_id res chain seq x y z
N MET A 1 -9.70 23.25 -42.82
CA MET A 1 -10.05 21.88 -42.38
C MET A 1 -10.29 21.91 -40.88
N LYS A 2 -11.43 21.38 -40.42
CA LYS A 2 -11.80 21.30 -39.00
C LYS A 2 -10.93 20.24 -38.31
N PRO A 3 -10.38 20.49 -37.10
CA PRO A 3 -9.88 19.42 -36.26
C PRO A 3 -11.06 18.74 -35.54
N THR A 4 -10.77 17.67 -34.78
CA THR A 4 -11.60 17.02 -33.75
C THR A 4 -12.44 15.79 -34.14
N THR A 5 -11.80 14.62 -34.23
CA THR A 5 -12.45 13.30 -33.99
C THR A 5 -11.51 12.26 -33.34
N ARG A 6 -10.51 12.68 -32.54
CA ARG A 6 -9.58 11.73 -31.89
C ARG A 6 -9.51 11.77 -30.35
N SER A 7 -10.41 12.48 -29.66
CA SER A 7 -10.31 12.62 -28.19
C SER A 7 -11.53 12.08 -27.40
N ILE A 8 -12.68 11.85 -28.04
CA ILE A 8 -13.89 11.41 -27.31
C ILE A 8 -13.87 9.90 -27.05
N SER A 9 -13.43 9.10 -28.02
CA SER A 9 -13.40 7.64 -27.86
C SER A 9 -12.40 7.19 -26.78
N GLY A 10 -11.25 7.85 -26.66
CA GLY A 10 -10.27 7.54 -25.60
C GLY A 10 -10.79 7.90 -24.21
N ALA A 11 -11.48 9.04 -24.07
CA ALA A 11 -12.08 9.45 -22.80
C ALA A 11 -13.22 8.52 -22.37
N VAL A 12 -14.07 8.06 -23.30
CA VAL A 12 -15.17 7.12 -23.01
C VAL A 12 -14.62 5.75 -22.60
N THR A 13 -13.57 5.26 -23.27
CA THR A 13 -12.91 4.00 -22.90
C THR A 13 -12.23 4.10 -21.52
N ALA A 14 -11.56 5.22 -21.22
CA ALA A 14 -10.97 5.44 -19.91
C ALA A 14 -12.03 5.46 -18.78
N ILE A 15 -13.16 6.15 -18.99
CA ILE A 15 -14.25 6.22 -18.00
C ILE A 15 -14.88 4.84 -17.75
N LEU A 16 -14.96 3.97 -18.77
CA LEU A 16 -15.48 2.60 -18.61
C LEU A 16 -14.48 1.66 -17.94
N MET A 17 -13.17 1.92 -18.06
CA MET A 17 -12.11 1.08 -17.49
C MET A 17 -11.75 1.48 -16.05
N ILE A 18 -11.93 2.74 -15.67
CA ILE A 18 -11.61 3.25 -14.32
C ILE A 18 -12.33 2.45 -13.20
N PRO A 19 -13.64 2.14 -13.27
CA PRO A 19 -14.31 1.31 -12.26
C PRO A 19 -13.74 -0.11 -12.17
N PHE A 20 -13.32 -0.66 -13.30
CA PHE A 20 -12.74 -2.01 -13.37
C PHE A 20 -11.33 -2.06 -12.76
N ILE A 21 -10.57 -0.96 -12.82
CA ILE A 21 -9.24 -0.86 -12.20
C ILE A 21 -9.35 -0.59 -10.69
N ILE A 22 -10.45 0.01 -10.22
CA ILE A 22 -10.69 0.33 -8.80
C ILE A 22 -10.87 -0.93 -7.94
N GLY A 23 -11.43 -2.02 -8.47
CA GLY A 23 -11.59 -3.29 -7.75
C GLY A 23 -10.33 -4.15 -7.63
N LEU A 24 -9.37 -3.98 -8.56
CA LEU A 24 -8.19 -4.86 -8.67
C LEU A 24 -7.04 -4.50 -7.73
N LEU A 25 -7.03 -3.28 -7.22
CA LEU A 25 -6.04 -2.80 -6.26
C LEU A 25 -6.79 -2.65 -4.94
N ALA A 26 -6.18 -2.84 -3.77
CA ALA A 26 -6.79 -2.74 -2.42
C ALA A 26 -7.21 -1.29 -2.05
N CYS A 27 -7.86 -0.64 -3.00
CA CYS A 27 -8.15 0.75 -3.18
C CYS A 27 -9.54 0.99 -2.64
N LEU A 28 -9.58 1.48 -1.41
CA LEU A 28 -10.81 1.84 -0.76
C LEU A 28 -11.32 3.16 -1.32
N PRO A 29 -12.64 3.30 -1.53
CA PRO A 29 -13.27 4.57 -1.93
C PRO A 29 -13.26 5.59 -0.78
N VAL A 30 -12.97 5.14 0.43
CA VAL A 30 -12.87 5.96 1.64
C VAL A 30 -11.74 5.46 2.55
N PRO A 31 -11.06 6.36 3.27
CA PRO A 31 -10.05 5.96 4.24
C PRO A 31 -10.65 5.23 5.43
N ILE A 32 -9.91 4.27 6.01
CA ILE A 32 -10.26 3.68 7.31
C ILE A 32 -9.66 4.55 8.41
N GLY A 33 -10.45 4.91 9.42
CA GLY A 33 -9.97 5.75 10.50
C GLY A 33 -9.76 7.21 10.10
N ASP A 34 -9.14 7.95 11.02
CA ASP A 34 -8.97 9.39 10.93
C ASP A 34 -7.53 9.74 11.30
N PRO A 35 -6.73 10.30 10.38
CA PRO A 35 -5.32 10.61 10.66
C PRO A 35 -5.18 11.56 11.85
N GLU A 36 -6.15 12.45 12.09
CA GLU A 36 -6.10 13.40 13.21
C GLU A 36 -6.36 12.75 14.59
N ARG A 37 -6.80 11.49 14.59
CA ARG A 37 -7.10 10.70 15.80
C ARG A 37 -6.23 9.46 15.93
N SER A 38 -5.41 9.17 14.93
CA SER A 38 -4.44 8.08 14.93
C SER A 38 -3.30 8.37 15.93
N ARG A 39 -2.53 7.33 16.21
CA ARG A 39 -1.27 7.39 16.95
C ARG A 39 -0.26 6.48 16.28
N VAL A 40 0.97 6.97 16.18
CA VAL A 40 2.11 6.16 15.77
C VAL A 40 2.25 4.94 16.70
N ASP A 41 2.63 3.82 16.10
CA ASP A 41 3.13 2.62 16.74
C ASP A 41 4.65 2.62 16.60
N GLU A 42 5.39 2.76 17.69
CA GLU A 42 6.86 2.74 17.64
C GLU A 42 7.38 1.41 17.09
N GLU A 43 6.65 0.31 17.33
CA GLU A 43 6.98 -1.01 16.78
C GLU A 43 6.83 -1.09 15.25
N LEU A 44 6.03 -0.25 14.60
CA LEU A 44 5.96 -0.23 13.13
C LEU A 44 6.97 0.75 12.52
N SER A 45 7.50 1.68 13.31
CA SER A 45 8.50 2.62 12.83
C SER A 45 9.84 1.93 12.59
N GLY A 46 10.52 2.35 11.51
CA GLY A 46 11.81 1.80 11.10
C GLY A 46 11.83 1.39 9.64
N ILE A 47 12.82 0.58 9.30
CA ILE A 47 13.14 0.17 7.94
C ILE A 47 12.81 -1.30 7.77
N TRP A 48 12.03 -1.59 6.74
CA TRP A 48 11.47 -2.91 6.50
C TRP A 48 11.81 -3.39 5.11
N LEU A 49 12.09 -4.68 4.99
CA LEU A 49 12.06 -5.40 3.73
C LEU A 49 10.65 -5.93 3.53
N GLN A 50 9.97 -5.44 2.50
CA GLN A 50 8.70 -5.97 2.03
C GLN A 50 8.97 -7.08 1.01
N VAL A 51 8.26 -8.19 1.15
CA VAL A 51 8.31 -9.36 0.27
C VAL A 51 6.87 -9.69 -0.14
N GLU A 52 6.66 -9.83 -1.45
CA GLU A 52 5.39 -10.28 -2.04
C GLU A 52 5.56 -11.71 -2.58
N GLU A 53 4.46 -12.46 -2.77
CA GLU A 53 4.51 -13.88 -3.17
C GLU A 53 5.20 -14.12 -4.52
N GLU A 54 5.14 -13.15 -5.45
CA GLU A 54 5.83 -13.23 -6.75
C GLU A 54 7.33 -12.88 -6.70
N GLY A 55 7.94 -12.82 -5.50
CA GLY A 55 9.36 -12.51 -5.31
C GLY A 55 9.70 -11.03 -5.47
N ASN A 56 8.70 -10.15 -5.66
CA ASN A 56 8.91 -8.71 -5.67
C ASN A 56 9.36 -8.22 -4.29
N LEU A 57 10.49 -7.51 -4.26
CA LEU A 57 11.08 -6.96 -3.05
C LEU A 57 10.95 -5.43 -3.03
N ALA A 58 10.77 -4.87 -1.84
CA ALA A 58 10.86 -3.42 -1.66
C ALA A 58 11.46 -3.06 -0.29
N ILE A 59 12.19 -1.95 -0.25
CA ILE A 59 12.58 -1.34 1.02
C ILE A 59 11.53 -0.31 1.40
N VAL A 60 10.98 -0.45 2.62
CA VAL A 60 9.87 0.35 3.11
C VAL A 60 10.26 1.06 4.40
N LEU A 61 10.26 2.38 4.36
CA LEU A 61 10.58 3.22 5.50
C LEU A 61 9.28 3.69 6.14
N PHE A 62 9.09 3.41 7.42
CA PHE A 62 8.00 3.93 8.24
C PHE A 62 8.52 5.02 9.19
N GLU A 63 8.55 6.25 8.69
CA GLU A 63 9.05 7.40 9.44
C GLU A 63 7.90 8.12 10.13
N PRO A 64 7.97 8.39 11.45
CA PRO A 64 7.00 9.27 12.10
C PRO A 64 6.98 10.65 11.44
N PHE A 65 5.90 10.98 10.73
CA PHE A 65 5.72 12.30 10.13
C PHE A 65 5.29 13.31 11.20
N ASP A 66 4.41 12.87 12.09
CA ASP A 66 4.04 13.55 13.32
C ASP A 66 3.66 12.51 14.39
N LYS A 67 3.17 12.97 15.55
CA LYS A 67 2.75 12.07 16.64
C LYS A 67 1.58 11.12 16.30
N ARG A 68 0.95 11.26 15.14
CA ARG A 68 -0.29 10.57 14.74
C ARG A 68 -0.11 9.66 13.52
N THR A 69 0.78 10.05 12.62
CA THR A 69 0.88 9.49 11.27
C THR A 69 2.32 9.26 10.86
N TRP A 70 2.50 8.35 9.90
CA TRP A 70 3.78 8.08 9.26
C TRP A 70 3.85 8.73 7.87
N LEU A 71 5.06 9.07 7.46
CA LEU A 71 5.47 9.10 6.08
C LEU A 71 6.00 7.71 5.76
N VAL A 72 5.40 7.06 4.75
CA VAL A 72 5.84 5.75 4.29
C VAL A 72 6.45 5.92 2.91
N THR A 73 7.71 5.54 2.76
CA THR A 73 8.41 5.57 1.47
C THR A 73 8.76 4.16 1.07
N LEU A 74 8.38 3.79 -0.15
CA LEU A 74 8.69 2.48 -0.73
C LEU A 74 9.67 2.66 -1.87
N TYR A 75 10.74 1.88 -1.83
CA TYR A 75 11.72 1.72 -2.90
C TYR A 75 11.59 0.32 -3.47
N GLY A 76 11.05 0.20 -4.69
CA GLY A 76 11.00 -1.08 -5.39
C GLY A 76 12.42 -1.54 -5.71
N LEU A 77 12.70 -2.83 -5.47
CA LEU A 77 13.98 -3.47 -5.74
C LEU A 77 13.89 -4.30 -7.02
N ASP A 78 14.93 -4.20 -7.83
CA ASP A 78 15.16 -5.08 -8.98
C ASP A 78 16.61 -5.57 -8.97
N ILE A 79 16.85 -6.75 -9.53
CA ILE A 79 18.15 -7.42 -9.56
C ILE A 79 18.79 -7.19 -10.93
N GLU A 80 20.05 -6.75 -10.96
CA GLU A 80 20.77 -6.54 -12.22
C GLU A 80 21.15 -7.89 -12.88
N GLU A 81 20.27 -8.40 -13.76
CA GLU A 81 20.34 -9.75 -14.36
C GLU A 81 21.64 -10.11 -15.12
N GLU A 82 22.40 -9.14 -15.66
CA GLU A 82 23.54 -9.45 -16.55
C GLU A 82 24.73 -10.15 -15.86
N SER A 83 24.84 -10.07 -14.53
CA SER A 83 25.95 -10.69 -13.79
C SER A 83 25.60 -11.24 -12.40
N CYS A 84 24.34 -11.13 -12.01
CA CYS A 84 23.85 -11.46 -10.68
C CYS A 84 22.93 -12.67 -10.76
N GLU A 85 23.46 -13.84 -10.41
CA GLU A 85 22.65 -15.06 -10.33
C GLU A 85 21.81 -15.01 -9.05
N TRP A 86 20.52 -14.73 -9.20
CA TRP A 86 19.54 -15.02 -8.15
C TRP A 86 19.29 -16.51 -8.15
N ASN A 87 19.60 -17.19 -7.04
CA ASN A 87 19.35 -18.62 -6.93
C ASN A 87 17.84 -18.80 -6.78
N GLU A 88 17.21 -19.51 -7.72
CA GLU A 88 15.74 -19.69 -7.83
C GLU A 88 15.12 -20.49 -6.67
N ASP A 89 15.91 -20.96 -5.70
CA ASP A 89 15.38 -21.49 -4.45
C ASP A 89 14.70 -20.34 -3.70
N GLU A 90 13.38 -20.17 -3.89
CA GLU A 90 12.54 -19.12 -3.32
C GLU A 90 12.76 -19.04 -1.80
N PRO A 91 13.50 -18.03 -1.31
CA PRO A 91 13.81 -17.95 0.12
C PRO A 91 12.53 -17.65 0.90
N GLU A 92 12.10 -18.57 1.76
CA GLU A 92 10.81 -18.49 2.47
C GLU A 92 10.92 -17.72 3.80
N THR A 93 12.12 -17.60 4.35
CA THR A 93 12.35 -16.96 5.66
C THR A 93 13.19 -15.70 5.55
N ARG A 94 13.01 -14.78 6.52
CA ARG A 94 13.84 -13.56 6.64
C ARG A 94 15.33 -13.86 6.50
N ASP A 95 15.83 -14.84 7.23
CA ASP A 95 17.26 -15.11 7.32
C ASP A 95 17.81 -15.65 5.99
N GLU A 96 17.02 -16.45 5.26
CA GLU A 96 17.36 -16.91 3.90
C GLU A 96 17.35 -15.76 2.90
N ILE A 97 16.32 -14.90 2.94
CA ILE A 97 16.23 -13.73 2.05
C ILE A 97 17.42 -12.79 2.29
N MET A 98 17.71 -12.46 3.55
CA MET A 98 18.83 -11.59 3.89
C MET A 98 20.19 -12.22 3.54
N LEU A 99 20.35 -13.54 3.70
CA LEU A 99 21.56 -14.24 3.26
C LEU A 99 21.71 -14.18 1.73
N ALA A 100 20.63 -14.38 0.98
CA ALA A 100 20.63 -14.26 -0.47
C ALA A 100 21.04 -12.86 -0.91
N LEU A 101 20.41 -11.82 -0.35
CA LEU A 101 20.73 -10.42 -0.66
C LEU A 101 22.17 -10.05 -0.31
N ARG A 102 22.70 -10.52 0.84
CA ARG A 102 24.11 -10.32 1.20
C ARG A 102 25.07 -11.03 0.24
N THR A 103 24.68 -12.20 -0.27
CA THR A 103 25.50 -12.99 -1.21
C THR A 103 25.53 -12.36 -2.59
N LEU A 104 24.39 -11.86 -3.08
CA LEU A 104 24.31 -11.02 -4.29
C LEU A 104 25.16 -9.76 -4.14
N GLY A 105 25.09 -9.14 -2.97
CA GLY A 105 25.80 -7.91 -2.68
C GLY A 105 25.12 -6.68 -3.29
N LYS A 106 25.44 -5.51 -2.74
CA LYS A 106 24.78 -4.24 -3.07
C LYS A 106 24.87 -3.85 -4.55
N ASP A 107 25.91 -4.30 -5.25
CA ASP A 107 26.14 -3.92 -6.65
C ASP A 107 25.12 -4.57 -7.59
N CYS A 108 24.50 -5.68 -7.15
CA CYS A 108 23.45 -6.41 -7.85
C CYS A 108 22.04 -5.86 -7.61
N LEU A 109 21.87 -4.90 -6.69
CA LEU A 109 20.59 -4.33 -6.34
C LEU A 109 20.46 -2.95 -6.99
N LYS A 110 19.34 -2.71 -7.68
CA LYS A 110 18.96 -1.39 -8.19
C LYS A 110 17.54 -1.04 -7.78
N ARG A 111 17.26 0.25 -7.74
CA ARG A 111 15.92 0.78 -7.52
C ARG A 111 15.12 0.75 -8.82
N ASP A 112 13.95 0.12 -8.81
CA ASP A 112 13.00 0.09 -9.93
C ASP A 112 11.81 1.04 -9.76
N GLY A 113 11.69 1.67 -8.60
CA GLY A 113 10.66 2.69 -8.40
C GLY A 113 10.73 3.34 -7.05
N GLN A 114 10.00 4.44 -6.91
CA GLN A 114 9.80 5.10 -5.63
C GLN A 114 8.37 5.62 -5.53
N SER A 115 7.74 5.35 -4.39
CA SER A 115 6.44 5.90 -4.05
C SER A 115 6.43 6.37 -2.59
N SER A 116 5.55 7.31 -2.28
CA SER A 116 5.43 7.83 -0.93
C SER A 116 3.96 8.04 -0.53
N TYR A 117 3.68 7.71 0.72
CA TYR A 117 2.34 7.69 1.28
C TYR A 117 2.32 8.37 2.65
N LYS A 118 1.20 9.00 2.99
CA LYS A 118 0.88 9.30 4.38
C LYS A 118 0.11 8.10 4.93
N ALA A 119 0.57 7.51 6.03
CA ALA A 119 -0.09 6.36 6.63
C ALA A 119 -0.59 6.64 8.05
N TRP A 120 -1.67 5.96 8.43
CA TRP A 120 -2.18 5.98 9.79
C TRP A 120 -2.91 4.68 10.11
N ARG A 121 -3.10 4.41 11.40
CA ARG A 121 -3.72 3.17 11.87
C ARG A 121 -5.02 3.41 12.62
N LYS A 122 -5.88 2.39 12.61
CA LYS A 122 -7.14 2.39 13.35
C LYS A 122 -7.42 0.99 13.90
N LYS A 123 -7.76 0.91 15.18
CA LYS A 123 -8.34 -0.30 15.76
C LYS A 123 -9.85 -0.32 15.54
N LEU A 124 -10.36 -1.38 14.95
CA LEU A 124 -11.80 -1.68 14.84
C LEU A 124 -12.05 -3.07 15.45
N ALA A 125 -12.94 -3.14 16.44
CA ALA A 125 -13.04 -4.32 17.32
C ALA A 125 -11.67 -4.66 17.92
N ASP A 126 -11.16 -5.86 17.69
CA ASP A 126 -9.85 -6.32 18.17
C ASP A 126 -8.76 -6.36 17.08
N THR A 127 -9.07 -5.83 15.89
CA THR A 127 -8.18 -5.87 14.72
C THR A 127 -7.62 -4.49 14.42
N TRP A 128 -6.33 -4.43 14.08
CA TRP A 128 -5.68 -3.22 13.62
C TRP A 128 -5.71 -3.11 12.10
N PHE A 129 -5.99 -1.91 11.62
CA PHE A 129 -6.00 -1.58 10.21
C PHE A 129 -5.02 -0.45 9.94
N LEU A 130 -4.42 -0.48 8.76
CA LEU A 130 -3.54 0.54 8.24
C LEU A 130 -4.17 1.14 6.99
N THR A 131 -4.09 2.46 6.85
CA THR A 131 -4.51 3.15 5.63
C THR A 131 -3.33 3.94 5.10
N TRP A 132 -3.02 3.78 3.82
CA TRP A 132 -2.02 4.56 3.10
C TRP A 132 -2.71 5.47 2.10
N GLU A 133 -2.46 6.77 2.24
CA GLU A 133 -2.87 7.81 1.30
C GLU A 133 -1.68 8.16 0.40
N PRO A 134 -1.75 7.92 -0.91
CA PRO A 134 -0.65 8.27 -1.82
C PRO A 134 -0.36 9.78 -1.78
N LYS A 135 0.90 10.16 -1.75
CA LYS A 135 1.35 11.57 -1.72
C LYS A 135 2.21 11.95 -2.91
N ALA A 136 2.97 11.01 -3.45
CA ALA A 136 3.73 11.18 -4.68
C ALA A 136 4.03 9.80 -5.28
N LEU A 137 3.52 9.54 -6.48
CA LEU A 137 4.20 8.66 -7.43
C LEU A 137 5.20 9.56 -8.12
N PHE A 138 6.50 9.34 -7.93
CA PHE A 138 7.52 10.18 -8.58
C PHE A 138 7.67 9.78 -10.06
N ASP A 139 6.62 10.04 -10.85
CA ASP A 139 6.77 10.34 -12.28
C ASP A 139 6.82 11.87 -12.38
N THR A 140 8.00 12.41 -12.73
CA THR A 140 8.25 13.86 -12.79
C THR A 140 7.38 14.60 -13.79
N ASP A 141 6.70 13.90 -14.70
CA ASP A 141 5.86 14.50 -15.74
C ASP A 141 4.36 14.50 -15.41
N HIS A 142 3.90 13.73 -14.40
CA HIS A 142 2.47 13.52 -14.13
C HIS A 142 2.17 13.46 -12.63
N GLY A 143 2.07 14.62 -11.96
CA GLY A 143 1.59 14.70 -10.57
C GLY A 143 0.17 14.12 -10.43
N PHE A 144 -0.01 13.16 -9.52
CA PHE A 144 -1.28 12.48 -9.26
C PHE A 144 -1.92 12.96 -7.95
N GLU A 145 -3.17 13.42 -7.98
CA GLU A 145 -4.01 13.49 -6.78
C GLU A 145 -4.56 12.08 -6.50
N PRO A 146 -4.40 11.53 -5.28
CA PRO A 146 -4.81 10.16 -5.00
C PRO A 146 -6.32 9.99 -5.17
N ALA A 147 -6.72 9.19 -6.16
CA ALA A 147 -8.11 8.79 -6.35
C ALA A 147 -8.61 7.78 -5.29
N LEU A 148 -7.68 7.07 -4.63
CA LEU A 148 -7.96 5.87 -3.83
C LEU A 148 -7.01 5.77 -2.62
N TRP A 149 -7.45 5.10 -1.56
CA TRP A 149 -6.67 4.80 -0.36
C TRP A 149 -6.33 3.32 -0.30
N LEU A 150 -5.10 2.94 0.01
CA LEU A 150 -4.76 1.54 0.23
C LEU A 150 -5.13 1.14 1.66
N GLY A 151 -5.97 0.12 1.80
CA GLY A 151 -6.45 -0.37 3.09
C GLY A 151 -5.92 -1.76 3.41
N TYR A 152 -5.34 -1.92 4.60
CA TYR A 152 -4.78 -3.19 5.04
C TYR A 152 -5.24 -3.58 6.44
N ARG A 153 -5.39 -4.89 6.68
CA ARG A 153 -5.35 -5.48 8.02
C ARG A 153 -3.89 -5.70 8.43
N ILE A 154 -3.55 -5.37 9.67
CA ILE A 154 -2.21 -5.59 10.23
C ILE A 154 -2.21 -6.88 11.05
N GLU A 155 -1.33 -7.81 10.71
CA GLU A 155 -1.04 -9.03 11.45
C GLU A 155 0.39 -8.98 11.97
N LYS A 156 0.57 -8.83 13.28
CA LYS A 156 1.90 -8.89 13.88
C LYS A 156 2.26 -10.34 14.17
N SER A 157 3.40 -10.79 13.65
CA SER A 157 3.98 -12.10 13.95
C SER A 157 5.09 -12.00 15.02
N GLY A 158 5.71 -10.82 15.17
CA GLY A 158 6.73 -10.52 16.18
C GLY A 158 7.08 -9.03 16.25
N GLU A 159 8.13 -8.67 16.99
CA GLU A 159 8.64 -7.29 17.07
C GLU A 159 9.29 -6.82 15.75
N ASP A 160 9.82 -7.77 14.98
CA ASP A 160 10.55 -7.56 13.73
C ASP A 160 9.83 -8.14 12.50
N GLU A 161 8.55 -8.52 12.66
CA GLU A 161 7.78 -9.12 11.58
C GLU A 161 6.29 -8.77 11.67
N PHE A 162 5.74 -8.32 10.55
CA PHE A 162 4.30 -8.19 10.38
C PHE A 162 3.89 -8.44 8.92
N THR A 163 2.61 -8.75 8.74
CA THR A 163 1.98 -8.90 7.44
C THR A 163 0.89 -7.86 7.27
N LEU A 164 0.85 -7.23 6.09
CA LEU A 164 -0.28 -6.42 5.67
C LEU A 164 -1.13 -7.24 4.72
N ARG A 165 -2.37 -7.54 5.14
CA ARG A 165 -3.34 -8.15 4.24
C ARG A 165 -4.20 -7.08 3.58
N PRO A 166 -4.18 -6.96 2.25
CA PRO A 166 -5.05 -6.04 1.54
C PRO A 166 -6.52 -6.33 1.85
N ILE A 167 -7.32 -5.27 1.92
CA ILE A 167 -8.78 -5.40 2.02
C ILE A 167 -9.32 -5.56 0.61
N ASN A 168 -10.12 -6.59 0.39
CA ASN A 168 -10.89 -6.81 -0.82
C ASN A 168 -12.21 -6.03 -0.73
N PRO A 169 -12.34 -4.87 -1.40
CA PRO A 169 -13.60 -4.10 -1.37
C PRO A 169 -14.73 -4.77 -2.14
N ASP A 170 -14.44 -5.76 -2.99
CA ASP A 170 -15.41 -6.47 -3.85
C ASP A 170 -16.02 -7.69 -3.15
N ASP A 171 -15.62 -7.99 -1.92
CA ASP A 171 -16.20 -9.07 -1.12
C ASP A 171 -17.70 -8.81 -0.83
N GLU A 172 -18.51 -9.87 -0.80
CA GLU A 172 -19.96 -9.78 -0.64
C GLU A 172 -20.38 -9.10 0.68
N ALA A 173 -19.52 -9.07 1.69
CA ALA A 173 -19.74 -8.33 2.92
C ALA A 173 -19.96 -6.83 2.68
N PHE A 174 -19.41 -6.27 1.60
CA PHE A 174 -19.56 -4.86 1.24
C PHE A 174 -20.80 -4.55 0.40
N ASN A 175 -21.55 -5.55 -0.11
CA ASN A 175 -22.78 -5.35 -0.89
C ASN A 175 -23.84 -4.53 -0.14
N GLU A 176 -23.85 -4.53 1.19
CA GLU A 176 -24.75 -3.69 2.00
C GLU A 176 -24.47 -2.18 1.87
N LEU A 177 -23.30 -1.81 1.33
CA LEU A 177 -22.92 -0.44 1.06
C LEU A 177 -23.55 0.10 -0.22
N ASP A 178 -23.98 -0.78 -1.14
CA ASP A 178 -24.62 -0.39 -2.39
C ASP A 178 -25.88 0.43 -2.16
N GLU A 179 -26.61 0.19 -1.06
CA GLU A 179 -27.80 0.97 -0.71
C GLU A 179 -27.50 2.25 0.08
N ASN A 180 -26.24 2.44 0.48
CA ASN A 180 -25.85 3.57 1.32
C ASN A 180 -25.80 4.87 0.51
N LYS A 181 -26.66 5.83 0.86
CA LYS A 181 -26.74 7.13 0.19
C LYS A 181 -25.42 7.89 0.14
N ALA A 182 -24.57 7.77 1.17
CA ALA A 182 -23.29 8.46 1.18
C ALA A 182 -22.30 7.82 0.20
N ILE A 183 -22.34 6.49 0.03
CA ILE A 183 -21.50 5.74 -0.91
C ILE A 183 -21.98 5.99 -2.34
N LYS A 184 -23.28 5.86 -2.63
CA LYS A 184 -23.85 6.20 -3.95
C LYS A 184 -23.47 7.60 -4.43
N LYS A 185 -23.42 8.55 -3.49
CA LYS A 185 -23.02 9.92 -3.80
C LYS A 185 -21.54 10.05 -4.17
N LEU A 186 -20.66 9.18 -3.65
CA LEU A 186 -19.27 9.08 -4.11
C LEU A 186 -19.22 8.58 -5.55
N ASP A 187 -20.04 7.59 -5.89
CA ASP A 187 -20.02 7.01 -7.24
C ASP A 187 -20.53 8.02 -8.29
N GLU A 188 -21.53 8.83 -7.94
CA GLU A 188 -22.11 9.85 -8.81
C GLU A 188 -21.21 11.09 -8.98
N ASP A 189 -20.62 11.60 -7.89
CA ASP A 189 -19.84 12.85 -7.88
C ASP A 189 -18.33 12.62 -8.09
N GLY A 190 -17.86 11.37 -8.04
CA GLY A 190 -16.45 11.01 -7.86
C GLY A 190 -15.98 11.24 -6.42
N LEU A 191 -14.70 11.62 -6.24
CA LEU A 191 -14.17 11.90 -4.90
C LEU A 191 -15.00 12.98 -4.18
N PRO A 192 -15.42 12.74 -2.92
CA PRO A 192 -16.36 13.61 -2.22
C PRO A 192 -15.72 14.96 -1.92
N ARG A 193 -16.34 16.03 -2.40
CA ARG A 193 -15.99 17.40 -2.01
C ARG A 193 -16.55 17.80 -0.64
N ASP A 194 -17.56 17.09 -0.15
CA ASP A 194 -18.23 17.36 1.12
C ASP A 194 -17.68 16.48 2.27
N PRO A 195 -17.08 17.08 3.32
CA PRO A 195 -16.51 16.34 4.44
C PRO A 195 -17.50 15.47 5.22
N ASP A 196 -18.79 15.84 5.27
CA ASP A 196 -19.81 15.07 6.01
C ASP A 196 -20.22 13.80 5.27
N THR A 197 -20.32 13.87 3.94
CA THR A 197 -20.53 12.72 3.06
C THR A 197 -19.39 11.73 3.23
N LEU A 198 -18.13 12.18 3.14
CA LEU A 198 -16.94 11.34 3.33
C LEU A 198 -16.92 10.68 4.71
N ARG A 199 -17.21 11.44 5.78
CA ARG A 199 -17.30 10.90 7.15
C ARG A 199 -18.38 9.84 7.29
N SER A 200 -19.52 10.02 6.64
CA SER A 200 -20.66 9.09 6.71
C SER A 200 -20.36 7.80 5.95
N ALA A 201 -19.76 7.91 4.76
CA ALA A 201 -19.29 6.78 3.95
C ALA A 201 -18.22 5.97 4.70
N ARG A 202 -17.19 6.63 5.23
CA ARG A 202 -16.17 5.99 6.09
C ARG A 202 -16.79 5.20 7.24
N ARG A 203 -17.72 5.79 7.99
CA ARG A 203 -18.39 5.10 9.11
C ARG A 203 -19.21 3.90 8.66
N ALA A 204 -19.76 3.92 7.45
CA ALA A 204 -20.44 2.76 6.89
C ALA A 204 -19.44 1.64 6.60
N PHE A 205 -18.33 1.96 5.92
CA PHE A 205 -17.25 1.02 5.62
C PHE A 205 -16.64 0.40 6.89
N GLU A 206 -16.32 1.23 7.89
CA GLU A 206 -15.80 0.77 9.19
C GLU A 206 -16.77 -0.15 9.93
N ARG A 207 -18.09 -0.03 9.74
CA ARG A 207 -19.08 -0.92 10.35
C ARG A 207 -19.07 -2.31 9.70
N VAL A 208 -18.87 -2.38 8.39
CA VAL A 208 -18.70 -3.65 7.66
C VAL A 208 -17.46 -4.36 8.19
N LEU A 209 -16.32 -3.67 8.14
CA LEU A 209 -15.03 -4.18 8.62
C LEU A 209 -15.09 -4.64 10.08
N LYS A 210 -15.73 -3.85 10.95
CA LYS A 210 -15.87 -4.20 12.36
C LYS A 210 -16.69 -5.48 12.57
N ARG A 211 -17.75 -5.71 11.78
CA ARG A 211 -18.58 -6.93 11.89
C ARG A 211 -17.86 -8.14 11.34
N ASN A 212 -17.05 -7.95 10.31
CA ASN A 212 -16.36 -9.00 9.58
C ASN A 212 -14.85 -9.02 9.87
N ALA A 213 -14.43 -8.54 11.05
CA ALA A 213 -13.02 -8.40 11.40
C ALA A 213 -12.24 -9.72 11.40
N LYS A 214 -12.96 -10.85 11.53
CA LYS A 214 -12.44 -12.22 11.52
C LYS A 214 -12.83 -13.00 10.25
N ASN A 215 -13.52 -12.35 9.30
CA ASN A 215 -13.82 -13.00 8.03
C ASN A 215 -12.55 -12.93 7.17
N GLU A 216 -11.89 -14.07 6.95
CA GLU A 216 -10.64 -14.12 6.19
C GLU A 216 -10.85 -13.78 4.72
N ASP A 217 -12.03 -14.04 4.15
CA ASP A 217 -12.34 -13.82 2.73
C ASP A 217 -12.21 -12.34 2.31
N ILE A 218 -12.47 -11.41 3.24
CA ILE A 218 -12.27 -9.96 3.05
C ILE A 218 -10.78 -9.60 2.90
N TYR A 219 -9.88 -10.47 3.34
CA TYR A 219 -8.43 -10.23 3.39
C TYR A 219 -7.62 -11.22 2.56
N SER A 220 -8.28 -12.15 1.85
CA SER A 220 -7.65 -13.20 1.04
C SER A 220 -8.17 -13.25 -0.39
N GLY A 221 -9.01 -12.29 -0.79
CA GLY A 221 -9.73 -12.32 -2.07
C GLY A 221 -9.38 -11.21 -3.07
N SER A 222 -8.50 -10.26 -2.72
CA SER A 222 -7.98 -9.33 -3.72
C SER A 222 -6.93 -10.04 -4.58
N GLU A 223 -6.81 -9.70 -5.87
CA GLU A 223 -5.66 -10.10 -6.71
C GLU A 223 -4.30 -9.66 -6.14
N LEU A 224 -4.31 -8.87 -5.06
CA LEU A 224 -3.12 -8.52 -4.30
C LEU A 224 -2.86 -9.54 -3.20
N ASP A 225 -1.66 -10.11 -3.24
CA ASP A 225 -1.17 -11.01 -2.21
C ASP A 225 -0.85 -10.29 -0.89
N PRO A 226 -0.84 -11.02 0.24
CA PRO A 226 -0.32 -10.51 1.49
C PRO A 226 1.11 -9.96 1.32
N ARG A 227 1.38 -8.83 1.97
CA ARG A 227 2.71 -8.22 1.98
C ARG A 227 3.40 -8.54 3.29
N HIS A 228 4.49 -9.29 3.22
CA HIS A 228 5.28 -9.66 4.38
C HIS A 228 6.36 -8.63 4.63
N PHE A 229 6.52 -8.18 5.88
CA PHE A 229 7.49 -7.17 6.28
C PHE A 229 8.43 -7.74 7.31
N PHE A 230 9.73 -7.67 7.03
CA PHE A 230 10.79 -8.02 7.96
C PHE A 230 11.62 -6.80 8.31
N ARG A 231 11.87 -6.56 9.60
CA ARG A 231 12.69 -5.43 10.01
C ARG A 231 14.14 -5.63 9.55
N ILE A 232 14.69 -4.63 8.88
CA ILE A 232 16.10 -4.61 8.49
C ILE A 232 16.91 -4.18 9.71
N GLN A 233 17.92 -4.98 10.04
CA GLN A 233 18.82 -4.69 11.16
C GLN A 233 19.89 -3.67 10.74
N PRO A 234 20.40 -2.85 11.68
CA PRO A 234 21.39 -1.81 11.35
C PRO A 234 22.64 -2.32 10.60
N ASP A 235 23.10 -3.52 10.93
CA ASP A 235 24.25 -4.15 10.27
C ASP A 235 24.02 -4.39 8.76
N ASP A 236 22.76 -4.42 8.32
CA ASP A 236 22.36 -4.65 6.93
C ASP A 236 22.07 -3.36 6.15
N TYR A 237 22.06 -2.18 6.77
CA TYR A 237 21.71 -0.93 6.08
C TYR A 237 22.64 -0.61 4.91
N SER A 238 23.93 -0.93 5.07
CA SER A 238 24.95 -0.73 4.04
C SER A 238 24.70 -1.51 2.74
N LEU A 239 23.85 -2.55 2.78
CA LEU A 239 23.44 -3.31 1.61
C LEU A 239 22.56 -2.50 0.65
N PHE A 240 21.77 -1.56 1.20
CA PHE A 240 20.77 -0.80 0.46
C PHE A 240 21.14 0.68 0.25
N ALA A 241 22.13 1.19 0.98
CA ALA A 241 22.61 2.55 0.83
C ALA A 241 23.16 2.85 -0.58
N GLY A 242 22.89 4.05 -1.07
CA GLY A 242 23.33 4.57 -2.35
C GLY A 242 22.41 4.20 -3.51
N LYS A 243 22.55 2.97 -4.04
CA LYS A 243 21.86 2.53 -5.27
C LYS A 243 20.35 2.37 -5.09
N VAL A 244 19.91 1.91 -3.91
CA VAL A 244 18.50 1.64 -3.62
C VAL A 244 17.90 2.79 -2.81
N VAL A 245 18.50 3.05 -1.65
CA VAL A 245 18.10 4.11 -0.72
C VAL A 245 19.15 5.23 -0.78
N PRO A 246 18.77 6.49 -1.04
CA PRO A 246 19.72 7.60 -1.08
C PRO A 246 20.64 7.66 0.14
N ASP A 247 21.93 7.93 -0.07
CA ASP A 247 22.94 8.08 1.01
C ASP A 247 22.62 9.21 2.01
N GLU A 248 21.76 10.14 1.62
CA GLU A 248 21.32 11.29 2.42
C GLU A 248 20.25 10.92 3.46
N LEU A 249 19.68 9.73 3.37
CA LEU A 249 18.85 9.18 4.44
C LEU A 249 19.82 8.61 5.49
N ASP A 250 19.87 9.26 6.66
CA ASP A 250 20.60 8.74 7.83
C ASP A 250 19.92 7.43 8.27
N LEU A 251 20.36 6.30 7.68
CA LEU A 251 19.99 4.93 8.06
C LEU A 251 20.67 4.56 9.39
#